data_AF-A4TVW0-F1
#
_entry.id   AF-A4TVW0-F1
#
_cell.length_a   1.000
_cell.length_b   1.000
_cell.length_c   1.000
_cell.angle_alpha   90.00
_cell.angle_beta   90.00
_cell.angle_gamma   90.00
#
_symmetry.space_group_name_H-M   'P 1'
#
loop_
_entity.id
_entity.type
_entity.pdbx_description
1 polymer ?
#
loop_
_entity_poly.entity_id
_entity_poly.type
_entity_poly.pdbx_seq_one_letter_code
_entity_poly.pdbx_strand_id
1 'polypeptide(L)'
;MRQRDQDWVDDPFNIGPRHARVPLRLLADTLAAEGLEPGRLAQTARTLAVAGDALNRMVADAVVEWVDIHPPGFAWVRSDAWGQLPEDVALRLLVRLLCCHGGEEFPPRLERSQSLLRRLRHGQGGTLAGCRVMAAADGRVLFCREAGRMAEPVSAEPGAEILWDGRFRAVVPAQAPPGLRLGGLGPQGWGKVVKAVGRGRLPDIPAMVRATLPVLMDEDGVFAAPHLGYNRRDQWQAVSPWLWPAPRRSLTEIAHCLV
;
A
#
# COMPACT_ATOMS: atom_id res chain seq x y z
N MET A 1 -34.82 -1.85 -23.30
CA MET A 1 -35.65 -1.67 -22.08
C MET A 1 -37.09 -1.30 -22.42
N ARG A 2 -37.39 -0.32 -23.29
CA ARG A 2 -38.74 -0.24 -23.94
C ARG A 2 -39.06 -1.47 -24.82
N GLN A 3 -38.04 -2.11 -25.36
CA GLN A 3 -38.16 -3.41 -26.06
C GLN A 3 -38.46 -4.61 -25.14
N ARG A 4 -38.54 -4.43 -23.81
CA ARG A 4 -38.73 -5.52 -22.84
C ARG A 4 -39.88 -5.25 -21.85
N ASP A 5 -40.74 -4.25 -22.10
CA ASP A 5 -41.89 -3.90 -21.25
C ASP A 5 -41.56 -3.87 -19.75
N GLN A 6 -40.47 -3.19 -19.41
CA GLN A 6 -40.14 -2.93 -18.01
C GLN A 6 -40.23 -1.45 -17.71
N ASP A 7 -41.02 -1.11 -16.68
CA ASP A 7 -41.09 0.22 -16.11
C ASP A 7 -39.80 0.54 -15.34
N TRP A 8 -39.35 1.78 -15.46
CA TRP A 8 -38.18 2.24 -14.71
C TRP A 8 -38.62 2.76 -13.35
N VAL A 9 -37.85 2.41 -12.33
CA VAL A 9 -37.99 2.99 -10.99
C VAL A 9 -36.97 4.13 -10.89
N ASP A 10 -37.46 5.35 -10.66
CA ASP A 10 -36.59 6.48 -10.34
C ASP A 10 -36.13 6.40 -8.89
N ASP A 11 -34.82 6.21 -8.69
CA ASP A 11 -34.20 6.31 -7.38
C ASP A 11 -34.27 7.77 -6.87
N PRO A 12 -34.91 8.04 -5.71
CA PRO A 12 -34.96 9.37 -5.11
C PRO A 12 -33.58 10.02 -4.89
N PHE A 13 -32.50 9.23 -4.80
CA PHE A 13 -31.13 9.74 -4.70
C PHE A 13 -30.61 10.38 -6.00
N ASN A 14 -31.31 10.27 -7.14
CA ASN A 14 -30.93 10.91 -8.40
C ASN A 14 -31.13 12.44 -8.42
N ILE A 15 -31.83 13.01 -7.44
CA ILE A 15 -32.28 14.42 -7.46
C ILE A 15 -31.63 15.22 -6.31
N GLY A 16 -30.87 14.58 -5.43
CA GLY A 16 -30.27 15.22 -4.25
C GLY A 16 -29.17 16.25 -4.60
N PRO A 17 -29.26 17.52 -4.15
CA PRO A 17 -28.29 18.59 -4.45
C PRO A 17 -26.91 18.38 -3.81
N ARG A 18 -26.77 17.36 -2.94
CA ARG A 18 -25.50 17.00 -2.29
C ARG A 18 -24.50 16.31 -3.22
N HIS A 19 -24.96 15.82 -4.38
CA HIS A 19 -24.08 15.16 -5.35
C HIS A 19 -23.80 16.09 -6.52
N ALA A 20 -22.51 16.33 -6.81
CA ALA A 20 -22.05 17.19 -7.92
C ALA A 20 -22.65 16.79 -9.29
N ARG A 21 -23.11 15.54 -9.44
CA ARG A 21 -23.80 15.04 -10.64
C ARG A 21 -25.10 15.76 -10.97
N VAL A 22 -25.84 16.25 -9.95
CA VAL A 22 -27.15 16.90 -10.15
C VAL A 22 -26.97 18.31 -10.73
N PRO A 23 -26.15 19.21 -10.12
CA PRO A 23 -25.83 20.49 -10.74
C PRO A 23 -25.19 20.38 -12.13
N LEU A 24 -24.28 19.40 -12.34
CA LEU A 24 -23.66 19.18 -13.66
C LEU A 24 -24.67 18.80 -14.74
N ARG A 25 -25.70 18.01 -14.40
CA ARG A 25 -26.78 17.68 -15.34
C ARG A 25 -27.63 18.89 -15.69
N LEU A 26 -27.90 19.78 -14.73
CA LEU A 26 -28.63 21.02 -14.98
C LEU A 26 -27.85 21.98 -15.88
N LEU A 27 -26.51 21.91 -15.88
CA LEU A 27 -25.65 22.71 -16.75
C LEU A 27 -25.35 22.05 -18.11
N ALA A 28 -25.91 20.87 -18.39
CA ALA A 28 -25.51 20.07 -19.55
C ALA A 28 -25.73 20.80 -20.89
N ASP A 29 -26.87 21.46 -21.05
CA ASP A 29 -27.19 22.20 -22.29
C ASP A 29 -26.27 23.41 -22.47
N THR A 30 -25.97 24.13 -21.38
CA THR A 30 -25.02 25.25 -21.39
C THR A 30 -23.61 24.79 -21.72
N LEU A 31 -23.15 23.67 -21.14
CA LEU A 31 -21.85 23.09 -21.43
C LEU A 31 -21.77 22.58 -22.88
N ALA A 32 -22.83 21.98 -23.40
CA ALA A 32 -22.91 21.54 -24.78
C ALA A 32 -22.85 22.72 -25.76
N ALA A 33 -23.50 23.85 -25.46
CA ALA A 33 -23.41 25.07 -26.26
C ALA A 33 -21.97 25.62 -26.37
N GLU A 34 -21.16 25.43 -25.32
CA GLU A 34 -19.73 25.78 -25.29
C GLU A 34 -18.82 24.65 -25.85
N GLY A 35 -19.39 23.61 -26.46
CA GLY A 35 -18.66 22.50 -27.07
C GLY A 35 -18.14 21.44 -26.09
N LEU A 36 -18.60 21.43 -24.85
CA LEU A 36 -18.33 20.42 -23.82
C LEU A 36 -19.42 19.35 -23.76
N GLU A 37 -19.90 18.93 -24.94
CA GLU A 37 -20.88 17.86 -25.04
C GLU A 37 -20.32 16.51 -24.56
N PRO A 38 -21.17 15.59 -24.06
CA PRO A 38 -20.74 14.31 -23.50
C PRO A 38 -19.84 13.49 -24.44
N GLY A 39 -20.09 13.52 -25.76
CA GLY A 39 -19.28 12.83 -26.75
C GLY A 39 -17.83 13.34 -26.83
N ARG A 40 -17.63 14.66 -26.76
CA ARG A 40 -16.30 15.29 -26.78
C ARG A 40 -15.57 15.07 -25.47
N LEU A 41 -16.26 15.20 -24.33
CA LEU A 41 -15.68 14.88 -23.01
C LEU A 41 -15.23 13.42 -22.93
N ALA A 42 -16.05 12.49 -23.44
CA ALA A 42 -15.69 11.07 -23.50
C ALA A 42 -14.50 10.82 -24.44
N GLN A 43 -14.41 11.53 -25.56
CA GLN A 43 -13.26 11.43 -26.46
C GLN A 43 -11.97 11.96 -25.80
N THR A 44 -12.03 13.11 -25.13
CA THR A 44 -10.90 13.65 -24.36
C THR A 44 -10.48 12.67 -23.27
N ALA A 45 -11.42 12.09 -22.53
CA ALA A 45 -11.14 11.08 -21.51
C ALA A 45 -10.44 9.84 -22.10
N ARG A 46 -10.87 9.36 -23.27
CA ARG A 46 -10.18 8.25 -23.98
C ARG A 46 -8.75 8.62 -24.36
N THR A 47 -8.52 9.81 -24.91
CA THR A 47 -7.15 10.27 -25.25
C THR A 47 -6.26 10.35 -24.00
N LEU A 48 -6.79 10.90 -22.90
CA LEU A 48 -6.05 11.00 -21.64
C LEU A 48 -5.79 9.62 -21.02
N ALA A 49 -6.70 8.66 -21.18
CA ALA A 49 -6.49 7.28 -20.73
C ALA A 49 -5.31 6.63 -21.45
N VAL A 50 -5.20 6.78 -22.77
CA VAL A 50 -4.06 6.26 -23.56
C VAL A 50 -2.73 6.85 -23.09
N ALA A 51 -2.70 8.16 -22.82
CA ALA A 51 -1.52 8.81 -22.25
C ALA A 51 -1.22 8.30 -20.82
N GLY A 52 -2.27 8.10 -20.01
CA GLY A 52 -2.19 7.48 -18.70
C GLY A 52 -1.59 6.08 -18.72
N ASP A 53 -1.98 5.24 -19.67
CA ASP A 53 -1.46 3.88 -19.86
C ASP A 53 0.02 3.87 -20.24
N ALA A 54 0.46 4.84 -21.05
CA ALA A 54 1.89 5.03 -21.34
C ALA A 54 2.68 5.39 -20.07
N LEU A 55 2.19 6.35 -19.28
CA LEU A 55 2.81 6.73 -18.00
C LEU A 55 2.82 5.55 -17.01
N ASN A 56 1.75 4.78 -16.95
CA ASN A 56 1.64 3.62 -16.06
C ASN A 56 2.65 2.52 -16.40
N ARG A 57 2.95 2.32 -17.69
CA ARG A 57 4.02 1.44 -18.16
C ARG A 57 5.40 1.96 -17.74
N MET A 58 5.68 3.24 -17.98
CA MET A 58 6.95 3.84 -17.54
C MET A 58 7.16 3.74 -16.03
N VAL A 59 6.10 3.88 -15.23
CA VAL A 59 6.18 3.68 -13.77
C VAL A 59 6.42 2.21 -13.43
N ALA A 60 5.82 1.27 -14.14
CA ALA A 60 6.08 -0.16 -13.93
C ALA A 60 7.55 -0.51 -14.25
N ASP A 61 8.08 0.00 -15.36
CA ASP A 61 9.50 -0.14 -15.71
C ASP A 61 10.39 0.47 -14.62
N ALA A 62 10.00 1.65 -14.11
CA ALA A 62 10.72 2.30 -13.03
C ALA A 62 10.68 1.50 -11.71
N VAL A 63 9.58 0.81 -11.40
CA VAL A 63 9.52 -0.08 -10.24
C VAL A 63 10.53 -1.21 -10.38
N VAL A 64 10.60 -1.84 -11.56
CA VAL A 64 11.54 -2.95 -11.82
C VAL A 64 12.99 -2.49 -11.76
N GLU A 65 13.30 -1.30 -12.28
CA GLU A 65 14.67 -0.81 -12.37
C GLU A 65 15.19 -0.18 -11.07
N TRP A 66 14.35 0.54 -10.33
CA TRP A 66 14.80 1.43 -9.25
C TRP A 66 14.38 1.00 -7.84
N VAL A 67 13.46 0.03 -7.71
CA VAL A 67 12.84 -0.33 -6.43
C VAL A 67 13.15 -1.77 -6.04
N ASP A 68 13.67 -1.95 -4.83
CA ASP A 68 13.80 -3.23 -4.15
C ASP A 68 12.69 -3.38 -3.12
N ILE A 69 11.76 -4.31 -3.34
CA ILE A 69 10.58 -4.51 -2.52
C ILE A 69 10.85 -5.66 -1.55
N HIS A 70 10.63 -5.41 -0.27
CA HIS A 70 10.82 -6.44 0.75
C HIS A 70 9.48 -6.94 1.31
N PRO A 71 9.25 -8.27 1.30
CA PRO A 71 8.03 -8.90 1.83
C PRO A 71 7.58 -8.46 3.23
N PRO A 72 8.47 -8.09 4.17
CA PRO A 72 8.06 -7.57 5.48
C PRO A 72 7.39 -6.19 5.46
N GLY A 73 7.16 -5.59 4.28
CA GLY A 73 6.33 -4.39 4.11
C GLY A 73 7.10 -3.08 3.99
N PHE A 74 8.31 -3.11 3.45
CA PHE A 74 9.12 -1.91 3.16
C PHE A 74 9.77 -2.03 1.77
N ALA A 75 10.29 -0.92 1.26
CA ALA A 75 11.03 -0.90 0.01
C ALA A 75 12.24 0.04 0.10
N TRP A 76 13.26 -0.27 -0.69
CA TRP A 76 14.36 0.64 -0.98
C TRP A 76 14.22 1.17 -2.39
N VAL A 77 14.47 2.47 -2.57
CA VAL A 77 14.56 3.10 -3.89
C VAL A 77 15.96 3.69 -4.02
N ARG A 78 16.63 3.47 -5.15
CA ARG A 78 17.91 4.16 -5.39
C ARG A 78 17.69 5.68 -5.45
N SER A 79 18.55 6.46 -4.78
CA SER A 79 18.33 7.90 -4.61
C SER A 79 18.42 8.70 -5.92
N ASP A 80 19.17 8.20 -6.89
CA ASP A 80 19.37 8.80 -8.21
C ASP A 80 18.11 8.70 -9.10
N ALA A 81 17.19 7.77 -8.81
CA ALA A 81 15.91 7.64 -9.50
C ALA A 81 15.12 8.97 -9.52
N TRP A 82 15.13 9.71 -8.40
CA TRP A 82 14.33 10.94 -8.26
C TRP A 82 14.83 12.09 -9.14
N GLY A 83 16.10 12.05 -9.55
CA GLY A 83 16.72 13.01 -10.47
C GLY A 83 16.69 12.56 -11.93
N GLN A 84 16.67 11.24 -12.19
CA GLN A 84 16.71 10.68 -13.55
C GLN A 84 15.33 10.48 -14.17
N LEU A 85 14.31 10.15 -13.37
CA LEU A 85 12.97 9.91 -13.88
C LEU A 85 12.28 11.22 -14.30
N PRO A 86 11.50 11.23 -15.40
CA PRO A 86 10.61 12.33 -15.74
C PRO A 86 9.68 12.68 -14.57
N GLU A 87 9.34 13.96 -14.41
CA GLU A 87 8.62 14.45 -13.21
C GLU A 87 7.31 13.69 -12.94
N ASP A 88 6.49 13.46 -13.96
CA ASP A 88 5.24 12.73 -13.82
C ASP A 88 5.44 11.26 -13.42
N VAL A 89 6.50 10.63 -13.91
CA VAL A 89 6.86 9.24 -13.58
C VAL A 89 7.35 9.15 -12.14
N ALA A 90 8.26 10.06 -11.74
CA ALA A 90 8.78 10.13 -10.39
C ALA A 90 7.68 10.39 -9.35
N LEU A 91 6.74 11.31 -9.66
CA LEU A 91 5.62 11.63 -8.79
C LEU A 91 4.63 10.47 -8.66
N ARG A 92 4.32 9.78 -9.75
CA ARG A 92 3.46 8.59 -9.73
C ARG A 92 4.11 7.43 -8.97
N LEU A 93 5.41 7.19 -9.19
CA LEU A 93 6.18 6.21 -8.46
C LEU A 93 6.15 6.50 -6.94
N LEU A 94 6.41 7.76 -6.56
CA LEU A 94 6.34 8.20 -5.17
C LEU A 94 4.95 7.92 -4.57
N VAL A 95 3.87 8.32 -5.24
CA VAL A 95 2.51 8.09 -4.74
C VAL A 95 2.20 6.60 -4.59
N ARG A 96 2.62 5.76 -5.56
CA ARG A 96 2.44 4.30 -5.47
C ARG A 96 3.19 3.70 -4.28
N LEU A 97 4.43 4.12 -4.04
CA LEU A 97 5.22 3.69 -2.88
C LEU A 97 4.56 4.10 -1.56
N LEU A 98 4.08 5.34 -1.47
CA LEU A 98 3.39 5.84 -0.27
C LEU A 98 2.09 5.06 0.00
N CYS A 99 1.26 4.82 -1.02
CA CYS A 99 0.02 4.06 -0.85
C CYS A 99 0.27 2.59 -0.52
N CYS A 100 1.24 1.94 -1.18
CA CYS A 100 1.58 0.54 -0.95
C CYS A 100 2.09 0.31 0.48
N HIS A 101 3.04 1.14 0.94
CA HIS A 101 3.70 0.93 2.22
C HIS A 101 3.06 1.68 3.39
N GLY A 102 2.27 2.72 3.13
CA GLY A 102 1.63 3.56 4.14
C GLY A 102 0.23 3.11 4.57
N GLY A 103 -0.45 2.28 3.78
CA GLY A 103 -1.73 1.65 4.15
C GLY A 103 -2.96 2.55 3.99
N GLU A 104 -2.78 3.81 3.58
CA GLU A 104 -3.87 4.74 3.30
C GLU A 104 -4.68 4.34 2.07
N GLU A 105 -6.00 4.51 2.14
CA GLU A 105 -6.92 4.16 1.05
C GLU A 105 -6.81 5.13 -0.14
N PHE A 106 -6.56 6.40 0.16
CA PHE A 106 -6.54 7.50 -0.80
C PHE A 106 -5.12 8.05 -0.98
N PRO A 107 -4.75 8.45 -2.21
CA PRO A 107 -3.46 9.07 -2.45
C PRO A 107 -3.35 10.41 -1.70
N PRO A 108 -2.14 10.78 -1.26
CA PRO A 108 -1.91 12.10 -0.69
C PRO A 108 -2.19 13.22 -1.70
N ARG A 109 -2.57 14.39 -1.18
CA ARG A 109 -2.77 15.61 -2.00
C ARG A 109 -1.53 15.90 -2.85
N LEU A 110 -1.76 16.35 -4.09
CA LEU A 110 -0.74 16.58 -5.10
C LEU A 110 0.41 17.45 -4.58
N GLU A 111 0.09 18.56 -3.90
CA GLU A 111 1.07 19.54 -3.42
C GLU A 111 2.00 18.94 -2.36
N ARG A 112 1.47 18.05 -1.52
CA ARG A 112 2.26 17.33 -0.50
C ARG A 112 3.20 16.32 -1.15
N SER A 113 2.73 15.61 -2.16
CA SER A 113 3.53 14.65 -2.93
C SER A 113 4.65 15.35 -3.70
N GLN A 114 4.37 16.46 -4.37
CA GLN A 114 5.38 17.29 -5.04
C GLN A 114 6.41 17.86 -4.06
N SER A 115 5.95 18.31 -2.88
CA SER A 115 6.85 18.80 -1.83
C SER A 115 7.81 17.72 -1.34
N LEU A 116 7.31 16.51 -1.10
CA LEU A 116 8.16 15.37 -0.72
C LEU A 116 9.11 14.97 -1.85
N LEU A 117 8.67 14.95 -3.11
CA LEU A 117 9.53 14.67 -4.26
C LEU A 117 10.70 15.65 -4.36
N ARG A 118 10.44 16.96 -4.17
CA ARG A 118 11.51 17.97 -4.14
C ARG A 118 12.52 17.70 -3.02
N ARG A 119 12.05 17.34 -1.81
CA ARG A 119 12.93 16.98 -0.69
C ARG A 119 13.79 15.76 -1.01
N LEU A 120 13.21 14.74 -1.63
CA LEU A 120 13.92 13.52 -2.03
C LEU A 120 15.04 13.82 -3.03
N ARG A 121 14.82 14.72 -3.99
CA ARG A 121 15.87 15.19 -4.92
C ARG A 121 17.04 15.89 -4.22
N HIS A 122 16.83 16.41 -3.00
CA HIS A 122 17.87 16.98 -2.16
C HIS A 122 18.38 16.02 -1.08
N GLY A 123 18.11 14.72 -1.21
CA GLY A 123 18.55 13.70 -0.26
C GLY A 123 17.83 13.76 1.09
N GLN A 124 16.64 14.36 1.14
CA GLN A 124 15.86 14.50 2.36
C GLN A 124 14.62 13.61 2.33
N GLY A 125 14.38 12.90 3.43
CA GLY A 125 13.16 12.12 3.65
C GLY A 125 12.00 12.94 4.24
N GLY A 126 10.94 12.28 4.70
CA GLY A 126 9.78 12.89 5.34
C GLY A 126 8.71 11.86 5.70
N THR A 127 7.62 12.30 6.32
CA THR A 127 6.46 11.45 6.61
C THR A 127 5.27 11.91 5.77
N LEU A 128 4.61 10.99 5.07
CA LEU A 128 3.42 11.28 4.28
C LEU A 128 2.59 10.00 4.10
N ALA A 129 1.26 10.12 4.17
CA ALA A 129 0.30 9.04 3.90
C ALA A 129 0.61 7.73 4.68
N GLY A 130 0.91 7.83 5.98
CA GLY A 130 1.23 6.66 6.82
C GLY A 130 2.60 6.03 6.56
N CYS A 131 3.40 6.62 5.68
CA CYS A 131 4.75 6.17 5.33
C CYS A 131 5.81 7.11 5.90
N ARG A 132 6.85 6.53 6.48
CA ARG A 132 8.10 7.19 6.82
C ARG A 132 9.12 6.92 5.71
N VAL A 133 9.59 7.99 5.10
CA VAL A 133 10.54 7.99 4.00
C VAL A 133 11.88 8.53 4.49
N MET A 134 12.97 7.80 4.30
CA MET A 134 14.29 8.15 4.84
C MET A 134 15.39 7.94 3.81
N ALA A 135 16.15 9.00 3.50
CA ALA A 135 17.39 8.84 2.77
C ALA A 135 18.45 8.18 3.67
N ALA A 136 19.06 7.10 3.18
CA ALA A 136 20.18 6.42 3.78
C ALA A 136 21.50 6.92 3.18
N ALA A 137 22.58 6.78 3.95
CA ALA A 137 23.90 7.26 3.55
C ALA A 137 24.50 6.49 2.36
N ASP A 138 23.97 5.30 2.05
CA ASP A 138 24.43 4.41 0.98
C ASP A 138 23.75 4.68 -0.37
N GLY A 139 23.10 5.84 -0.53
CA GLY A 139 22.44 6.21 -1.79
C GLY A 139 21.09 5.52 -2.00
N ARG A 140 20.46 5.00 -0.94
CA ARG A 140 19.10 4.45 -1.00
C ARG A 140 18.11 5.29 -0.21
N VAL A 141 16.83 5.16 -0.54
CA VAL A 141 15.72 5.80 0.17
C VAL A 141 14.78 4.70 0.67
N LEU A 142 14.62 4.61 1.99
CA LEU A 142 13.72 3.67 2.65
C LEU A 142 12.29 4.21 2.59
N PHE A 143 11.35 3.36 2.19
CA PHE A 143 9.91 3.55 2.36
C PHE A 143 9.40 2.48 3.33
N CYS A 144 8.86 2.91 4.46
CA CYS A 144 8.34 1.99 5.48
C CYS A 144 7.13 2.59 6.19
N ARG A 145 6.36 1.78 6.92
CA ARG A 145 5.21 2.28 7.70
C ARG A 145 5.68 3.21 8.82
N GLU A 146 4.93 4.27 9.06
CA GLU A 146 5.01 5.01 10.31
C GLU A 146 4.45 4.19 11.48
N ALA A 147 5.28 3.88 12.48
CA ALA A 147 4.87 3.02 13.60
C ALA A 147 3.61 3.52 14.35
N GLY A 148 3.42 4.84 14.48
CA GLY A 148 2.24 5.43 15.12
C GLY A 148 0.95 5.39 14.27
N ARG A 149 1.01 4.89 13.03
CA ARG A 149 -0.14 4.74 12.12
C ARG A 149 -0.53 3.27 11.89
N MET A 150 0.09 2.37 12.63
CA MET A 150 -0.19 0.94 12.59
C MET A 150 -1.59 0.66 13.16
N ALA A 151 -2.37 -0.18 12.47
CA ALA A 151 -3.60 -0.73 13.01
C ALA A 151 -3.34 -1.53 14.30
N GLU A 152 -4.30 -1.47 15.22
CA GLU A 152 -4.26 -2.27 16.44
C GLU A 152 -4.19 -3.78 16.14
N PRO A 153 -3.64 -4.58 17.06
CA PRO A 153 -3.68 -6.03 16.93
C PRO A 153 -5.11 -6.56 16.81
N VAL A 154 -5.32 -7.54 15.93
CA VAL A 154 -6.63 -8.18 15.69
C VAL A 154 -6.59 -9.65 16.11
N SER A 155 -7.75 -10.24 16.47
CA SER A 155 -7.79 -11.66 16.83
C SER A 155 -7.39 -12.53 15.64
N ALA A 156 -6.57 -13.55 15.89
CA ALA A 156 -6.04 -14.48 14.92
C ALA A 156 -6.42 -15.91 15.29
N GLU A 157 -7.72 -16.19 15.20
CA GLU A 157 -8.26 -17.52 15.52
C GLU A 157 -7.74 -18.60 14.56
N PRO A 158 -7.59 -19.85 15.01
CA PRO A 158 -7.17 -20.96 14.16
C PRO A 158 -8.08 -21.11 12.93
N GLY A 159 -7.49 -21.20 11.73
CA GLY A 159 -8.21 -21.31 10.46
C GLY A 159 -8.73 -19.98 9.89
N ALA A 160 -8.57 -18.86 10.60
CA ALA A 160 -9.05 -17.56 10.14
C ALA A 160 -8.20 -17.00 8.99
N GLU A 161 -8.86 -16.30 8.08
CA GLU A 161 -8.22 -15.46 7.07
C GLU A 161 -8.42 -13.98 7.42
N ILE A 162 -7.32 -13.23 7.48
CA ILE A 162 -7.29 -11.87 8.03
C ILE A 162 -6.50 -10.95 7.11
N LEU A 163 -7.07 -9.79 6.78
CA LEU A 163 -6.33 -8.66 6.22
C LEU A 163 -6.01 -7.66 7.33
N TRP A 164 -4.77 -7.65 7.78
CA TRP A 164 -4.31 -6.70 8.79
C TRP A 164 -3.68 -5.47 8.15
N ASP A 165 -4.06 -4.30 8.69
CA ASP A 165 -3.47 -3.00 8.34
C ASP A 165 -3.53 -2.64 6.84
N GLY A 166 -4.44 -3.27 6.10
CA GLY A 166 -4.59 -3.11 4.65
C GLY A 166 -3.35 -3.54 3.84
N ARG A 167 -2.42 -4.28 4.45
CA ARG A 167 -1.10 -4.57 3.86
C ARG A 167 -0.63 -6.00 4.02
N PHE A 168 -1.19 -6.75 4.95
CA PHE A 168 -0.77 -8.12 5.19
C PHE A 168 -1.97 -9.02 5.26
N ARG A 169 -1.96 -10.08 4.45
CA ARG A 169 -2.96 -11.12 4.50
C ARG A 169 -2.36 -12.32 5.23
N ALA A 170 -3.08 -12.80 6.23
CA ALA A 170 -2.71 -13.95 7.01
C ALA A 170 -3.77 -15.04 6.89
N VAL A 171 -3.35 -16.29 6.73
CA VAL A 171 -4.19 -17.47 6.90
C VAL A 171 -3.65 -18.24 8.08
N VAL A 172 -4.31 -18.10 9.22
CA VAL A 172 -3.88 -18.71 10.48
C VAL A 172 -4.04 -20.22 10.37
N PRO A 173 -2.98 -21.01 10.60
CA PRO A 173 -3.08 -22.47 10.53
C PRO A 173 -4.15 -23.02 11.48
N ALA A 174 -4.90 -24.05 11.07
CA ALA A 174 -5.96 -24.64 11.90
C ALA A 174 -5.42 -25.28 13.20
N GLN A 175 -4.14 -25.67 13.21
CA GLN A 175 -3.42 -26.19 14.36
C GLN A 175 -2.80 -25.11 15.26
N ALA A 176 -3.05 -23.82 14.98
CA ALA A 176 -2.62 -22.74 15.85
C ALA A 176 -3.27 -22.87 17.24
N PRO A 177 -2.57 -22.49 18.33
CA PRO A 177 -3.25 -22.33 19.61
C PRO A 177 -4.31 -21.21 19.51
N PRO A 178 -5.40 -21.30 20.27
CA PRO A 178 -6.39 -20.22 20.37
C PRO A 178 -5.80 -18.98 21.07
N GLY A 179 -6.46 -17.84 20.92
CA GLY A 179 -6.10 -16.61 21.64
C GLY A 179 -4.89 -15.85 21.06
N LEU A 180 -4.45 -16.22 19.85
CA LEU A 180 -3.44 -15.45 19.14
C LEU A 180 -4.00 -14.13 18.62
N ARG A 181 -3.14 -13.14 18.48
CA ARG A 181 -3.43 -11.86 17.84
C ARG A 181 -2.40 -11.56 16.77
N LEU A 182 -2.83 -11.01 15.64
CA LEU A 182 -1.95 -10.50 14.59
C LEU A 182 -1.75 -8.99 14.79
N GLY A 183 -0.50 -8.56 14.93
CA GLY A 183 -0.14 -7.15 15.15
C GLY A 183 1.31 -6.85 14.80
N GLY A 184 1.79 -5.66 15.15
CA GLY A 184 3.20 -5.31 14.99
C GLY A 184 4.10 -5.87 16.10
N LEU A 185 5.34 -6.19 15.76
CA LEU A 185 6.35 -6.67 16.70
C LEU A 185 6.56 -5.73 17.91
N GLY A 186 6.35 -4.43 17.70
CA GLY A 186 6.52 -3.42 18.72
C GLY A 186 7.99 -3.15 19.07
N PRO A 187 8.25 -2.13 19.91
CA PRO A 187 9.61 -1.66 20.21
C PRO A 187 10.46 -2.69 20.97
N GLN A 188 9.83 -3.53 21.79
CA GLN A 188 10.54 -4.52 22.62
C GLN A 188 10.68 -5.89 21.95
N GLY A 189 9.86 -6.20 20.94
CA GLY A 189 9.80 -7.54 20.36
C GLY A 189 11.09 -7.94 19.63
N TRP A 190 11.78 -7.00 19.00
CA TRP A 190 13.03 -7.26 18.29
C TRP A 190 14.12 -7.88 19.19
N GLY A 191 14.31 -7.32 20.39
CA GLY A 191 15.30 -7.83 21.34
C GLY A 191 14.99 -9.26 21.80
N LYS A 192 13.72 -9.60 21.98
CA LYS A 192 13.28 -10.97 22.34
C LYS A 192 13.61 -11.95 21.21
N VAL A 193 13.30 -11.59 19.97
CA VAL A 193 13.60 -12.43 18.79
C VAL A 193 15.11 -12.62 18.62
N VAL A 194 15.90 -11.55 18.76
CA VAL A 194 17.38 -11.62 18.70
C VAL A 194 17.94 -12.57 19.75
N LYS A 195 17.42 -12.54 20.98
CA LYS A 195 17.86 -13.45 22.06
C LYS A 195 17.54 -14.92 21.75
N ALA A 196 16.41 -15.18 21.10
CA ALA A 196 15.98 -16.54 20.79
C ALA A 196 16.67 -17.12 19.55
N VAL A 197 16.79 -16.34 18.48
CA VAL A 197 17.27 -16.81 17.16
C VAL A 197 18.77 -16.55 16.95
N GLY A 198 19.33 -15.55 17.63
CA GLY A 198 20.69 -15.06 17.40
C GLY A 198 20.78 -14.05 16.25
N ARG A 199 21.50 -12.95 16.46
CA ARG A 199 21.56 -11.82 15.51
C ARG A 199 22.02 -12.22 14.10
N GLY A 200 22.98 -13.13 13.98
CA GLY A 200 23.55 -13.56 12.70
C GLY A 200 22.63 -14.41 11.82
N ARG A 201 21.52 -14.93 12.36
CA ARG A 201 20.53 -15.70 11.60
C ARG A 201 19.35 -14.86 11.12
N LEU A 202 19.24 -13.62 11.59
CA LEU A 202 18.13 -12.74 11.23
C LEU A 202 18.42 -12.00 9.91
N PRO A 203 17.41 -11.78 9.07
CA PRO A 203 17.57 -10.95 7.88
C PRO A 203 17.92 -9.51 8.26
N ASP A 204 18.51 -8.79 7.30
CA ASP A 204 18.82 -7.38 7.49
C ASP A 204 17.55 -6.52 7.41
N ILE A 205 16.95 -6.27 8.57
CA ILE A 205 15.78 -5.41 8.70
C ILE A 205 16.21 -4.03 9.23
N PRO A 206 15.91 -2.93 8.50
CA PRO A 206 16.20 -1.58 8.95
C PRO A 206 15.56 -1.29 10.31
N ALA A 207 16.26 -0.56 11.17
CA ALA A 207 15.82 -0.32 12.56
C ALA A 207 14.39 0.23 12.65
N MET A 208 14.02 1.12 11.73
CA MET A 208 12.70 1.75 11.67
C MET A 208 11.56 0.78 11.33
N VAL A 209 11.86 -0.30 10.60
CA VAL A 209 10.87 -1.29 10.17
C VAL A 209 10.55 -2.29 11.28
N ARG A 210 11.53 -2.59 12.15
CA ARG A 210 11.47 -3.71 13.11
C ARG A 210 10.19 -3.71 13.95
N ALA A 211 9.82 -2.59 14.55
CA ALA A 211 8.61 -2.50 15.38
C ALA A 211 7.31 -2.67 14.58
N THR A 212 7.37 -2.46 13.27
CA THR A 212 6.23 -2.56 12.35
C THR A 212 6.07 -3.93 11.71
N LEU A 213 7.02 -4.84 11.93
CA LEU A 213 6.95 -6.18 11.36
C LEU A 213 5.68 -6.90 11.86
N PRO A 214 4.87 -7.49 10.96
CA PRO A 214 3.70 -8.26 11.37
C PRO A 214 4.13 -9.56 12.07
N VAL A 215 3.51 -9.84 13.21
CA VAL A 215 3.75 -11.02 14.04
C VAL A 215 2.46 -11.53 14.65
N LEU A 216 2.43 -12.83 14.96
CA LEU A 216 1.46 -13.39 15.89
C LEU A 216 1.98 -13.27 17.31
N MET A 217 1.10 -12.92 18.23
CA MET A 217 1.40 -12.75 19.64
C MET A 217 0.30 -13.31 20.53
N ASP A 218 0.70 -13.79 21.70
CA ASP A 218 -0.14 -14.23 22.82
C ASP A 218 0.11 -13.35 24.05
N GLU A 219 -0.38 -13.77 25.22
CA GLU A 219 -0.16 -13.05 26.49
C GLU A 219 1.31 -13.04 26.93
N ASP A 220 2.08 -14.06 26.54
CA ASP A 220 3.52 -14.20 26.83
C ASP A 220 4.40 -13.39 25.85
N GLY A 221 3.82 -12.83 24.79
CA GLY A 221 4.46 -11.94 23.81
C GLY A 221 4.51 -12.51 22.40
N VAL A 222 5.63 -12.33 21.69
CA VAL A 222 5.76 -12.74 20.27
C VAL A 222 5.70 -14.27 20.19
N PHE A 223 4.70 -14.80 19.51
CA PHE A 223 4.50 -16.22 19.29
C PHE A 223 5.22 -16.66 18.00
N ALA A 224 4.98 -15.96 16.90
CA ALA A 224 5.62 -16.23 15.60
C ALA A 224 5.87 -14.94 14.81
N ALA A 225 7.06 -14.85 14.20
CA ALA A 225 7.46 -13.78 13.30
C ALA A 225 8.04 -14.41 12.02
N PRO A 226 7.23 -14.66 10.99
CA PRO A 226 7.60 -15.50 9.85
C PRO A 226 8.72 -14.84 9.04
N HIS A 227 8.68 -13.52 8.88
CA HIS A 227 9.73 -12.74 8.24
C HIS A 227 11.09 -12.79 8.97
N LEU A 228 11.11 -13.27 10.21
CA LEU A 228 12.33 -13.41 11.02
C LEU A 228 12.73 -14.87 11.24
N GLY A 229 11.99 -15.82 10.65
CA GLY A 229 12.21 -17.25 10.89
C GLY A 229 12.02 -17.64 12.36
N TYR A 230 11.20 -16.91 13.12
CA TYR A 230 11.01 -17.13 14.55
C TYR A 230 9.65 -17.75 14.86
N ASN A 231 9.66 -18.80 15.68
CA ASN A 231 8.49 -19.35 16.35
C ASN A 231 8.91 -19.85 17.74
N ARG A 232 8.15 -19.52 18.78
CA ARG A 232 8.49 -19.92 20.17
C ARG A 232 8.45 -21.43 20.41
N ARG A 233 7.65 -22.20 19.66
CA ARG A 233 7.41 -23.62 19.96
C ARG A 233 8.12 -24.61 19.05
N ASP A 234 8.88 -24.17 18.03
CA ASP A 234 9.40 -25.03 16.94
C ASP A 234 8.34 -25.94 16.26
N GLN A 235 7.05 -25.75 16.60
CA GLN A 235 5.92 -26.55 16.17
C GLN A 235 5.39 -26.15 14.78
N TRP A 236 5.81 -25.00 14.25
CA TRP A 236 5.54 -24.64 12.85
C TRP A 236 6.82 -24.73 12.05
N GLN A 237 7.09 -25.93 11.55
CA GLN A 237 7.91 -26.08 10.36
C GLN A 237 7.13 -25.48 9.18
N ALA A 238 7.78 -24.59 8.44
CA ALA A 238 7.20 -23.87 7.33
C ALA A 238 6.69 -24.82 6.24
N VAL A 239 5.39 -25.16 6.25
CA VAL A 239 4.77 -25.87 5.13
C VAL A 239 4.21 -24.89 4.10
N SER A 240 3.95 -23.64 4.48
CA SER A 240 3.68 -22.49 3.59
C SER A 240 3.74 -21.19 4.39
N PRO A 241 4.11 -20.04 3.78
CA PRO A 241 3.99 -18.75 4.44
C PRO A 241 2.52 -18.50 4.76
N TRP A 242 2.17 -18.44 6.05
CA TRP A 242 0.82 -18.12 6.53
C TRP A 242 0.55 -16.62 6.54
N LEU A 243 1.52 -15.81 6.08
CA LEU A 243 1.48 -14.36 6.06
C LEU A 243 2.22 -13.86 4.82
N TRP A 244 1.55 -13.02 4.03
CA TRP A 244 2.13 -12.42 2.82
C TRP A 244 1.75 -10.95 2.68
N PRO A 245 2.59 -10.16 1.99
CA PRO A 245 2.22 -8.80 1.61
C PRO A 245 0.99 -8.83 0.70
N ALA A 246 -0.01 -8.02 1.06
CA ALA A 246 -1.25 -7.82 0.33
C ALA A 246 -1.70 -6.34 0.48
N PRO A 247 -0.90 -5.38 -0.02
CA PRO A 247 -1.25 -3.96 0.04
C PRO A 247 -2.54 -3.70 -0.73
N ARG A 248 -3.46 -2.92 -0.14
CA ARG A 248 -4.69 -2.44 -0.79
C ARG A 248 -4.39 -1.75 -2.13
N ARG A 249 -3.22 -1.12 -2.24
CA ARG A 249 -2.69 -0.51 -3.46
C ARG A 249 -1.36 -1.19 -3.81
N SER A 250 -1.37 -2.00 -4.86
CA SER A 250 -0.14 -2.58 -5.41
C SER A 250 0.75 -1.51 -6.05
N LEU A 251 2.06 -1.75 -6.06
CA LEU A 251 3.06 -0.91 -6.76
C LEU A 251 2.92 -0.99 -8.29
N THR A 252 2.40 -2.11 -8.77
CA THR A 252 2.02 -2.31 -10.17
C THR A 252 0.50 -2.43 -10.21
N GLU A 253 -0.18 -1.65 -11.06
CA GLU A 253 -1.64 -1.77 -11.25
C GLU A 253 -2.08 -3.15 -11.78
N ILE A 254 -1.12 -4.01 -12.09
CA ILE A 254 -1.30 -5.44 -12.30
C ILE A 254 -1.59 -6.08 -10.93
N ALA A 255 -2.86 -6.35 -10.66
CA ALA A 255 -3.39 -6.95 -9.44
C ALA A 255 -2.99 -8.43 -9.21
N HIS A 256 -1.90 -8.91 -9.80
CA HIS A 256 -1.44 -10.27 -9.64
C HIS A 256 0.05 -10.32 -9.33
N CYS A 257 0.33 -10.77 -8.11
CA CYS A 257 1.49 -11.52 -7.66
C CYS A 257 2.79 -11.34 -8.46
N LEU A 258 3.80 -10.76 -7.82
CA LEU A 258 5.13 -11.34 -7.93
C LEU A 258 5.43 -12.04 -6.61
N VAL A 259 5.42 -13.36 -6.76
CA VAL A 259 5.65 -14.51 -5.87
C VAL A 259 6.53 -14.24 -4.66
#